data_AF-A0A0W8FZ17-F1
#
_entry.id   AF-A0A0W8FZ17-F1
#
_cell.length_a   1.000
_cell.length_b   1.000
_cell.length_c   1.000
_cell.angle_alpha   90.00
_cell.angle_beta   90.00
_cell.angle_gamma   90.00
#
_symmetry.space_group_name_H-M   'P 1'
#
loop_
_entity.id
_entity.type
_entity.pdbx_description
1 polymer ?
#
loop_
_entity_poly.entity_id
_entity_poly.type
_entity_poly.pdbx_seq_one_letter_code
_entity_poly.pdbx_strand_id
1 'polypeptide(L)' 'MIQHLSTYYDSNKTKYERKSVYSGLGWFLVTIVGMSALPSKIEFYEKKTGKLAASFTDEATRKKYVGRY' A
#
# COMPACT_ATOMS: atom_id res chain seq x y z
N MET A 1 -0.41 -19.47 4.83
CA MET A 1 -1.83 -19.04 4.64
C MET A 1 -1.97 -17.53 4.41
N ILE A 2 -1.01 -16.84 3.76
CA ILE A 2 -1.05 -15.38 3.50
C ILE A 2 -1.05 -15.07 2.00
N GLN A 3 -0.61 -16.02 1.16
CA GLN A 3 -0.46 -15.82 -0.29
C GLN A 3 -1.79 -15.74 -1.06
N HIS A 4 -2.90 -16.25 -0.51
CA HIS A 4 -4.19 -16.23 -1.21
C HIS A 4 -4.91 -14.87 -1.14
N LEU A 5 -4.63 -14.03 -0.14
CA LEU A 5 -5.35 -12.76 0.02
C LEU A 5 -4.86 -11.72 -1.00
N SER A 6 -3.55 -11.66 -1.27
CA SER A 6 -2.98 -10.73 -2.26
C SER A 6 -3.50 -10.98 -3.67
N THR A 7 -3.76 -12.24 -4.04
CA THR A 7 -4.28 -12.60 -5.37
C THR A 7 -5.76 -12.20 -5.50
N TYR A 8 -6.52 -12.27 -4.41
CA TYR A 8 -7.94 -11.90 -4.39
C TYR A 8 -8.16 -10.39 -4.59
N TYR A 9 -7.22 -9.55 -4.14
CA TYR A 9 -7.25 -8.09 -4.32
C TYR A 9 -6.74 -7.64 -5.70
N ASP A 10 -5.77 -8.33 -6.31
CA ASP A 10 -5.28 -7.98 -7.65
C ASP A 10 -6.33 -8.22 -8.75
N SER A 11 -7.15 -9.26 -8.61
CA SER A 11 -8.30 -9.51 -9.49
C SER A 11 -9.45 -8.51 -9.34
N ASN A 12 -9.45 -7.67 -8.30
CA ASN A 12 -10.53 -6.73 -7.99
C ASN A 12 -10.06 -5.27 -7.93
N LYS A 13 -9.09 -4.91 -8.79
CA LYS A 13 -8.59 -3.53 -8.98
C LYS A 13 -9.69 -2.47 -9.19
N THR A 14 -10.87 -2.88 -9.66
CA THR A 14 -12.03 -2.00 -9.85
C THR A 14 -12.80 -1.69 -8.56
N LYS A 15 -12.70 -2.51 -7.51
CA LYS A 15 -13.44 -2.33 -6.25
C LYS A 15 -12.64 -1.69 -5.11
N TYR A 16 -11.31 -1.81 -5.13
CA TYR A 16 -10.47 -1.36 -4.01
C TYR A 16 -9.44 -0.31 -4.45
N GLU A 17 -9.30 0.76 -3.65
CA GLU A 17 -8.26 1.76 -3.75
C GLU A 17 -7.10 1.42 -2.83
N ARG A 18 -5.89 1.47 -3.40
CA ARG A 18 -4.65 1.30 -2.65
C ARG A 18 -4.12 2.66 -2.24
N LYS A 19 -3.97 2.89 -0.93
CA LYS A 19 -3.29 4.06 -0.37
C LYS A 19 -1.99 3.63 0.30
N SER A 20 -0.89 4.21 -0.17
CA SER A 20 0.43 4.08 0.48
C SER A 20 0.56 5.19 1.52
N VAL A 21 0.61 4.81 2.80
CA VAL A 21 0.74 5.77 3.90
C VAL A 21 2.20 5.86 4.29
N TYR A 22 2.79 7.04 4.11
CA TYR A 22 4.16 7.35 4.49
C TYR A 22 4.17 8.06 5.84
N SER A 23 5.21 7.82 6.65
CA SER A 23 5.51 8.69 7.78
C SER A 23 5.82 10.11 7.29
N GLY A 24 5.65 11.14 8.13
CA GLY A 24 5.90 12.54 7.73
C GLY A 24 7.27 12.76 7.08
N LEU A 25 8.32 12.17 7.68
CA LEU A 25 9.67 12.13 7.11
C LEU A 25 9.74 11.37 5.78
N GLY A 26 9.05 10.23 5.67
CA GLY A 26 9.01 9.44 4.42
C GLY A 26 8.29 10.17 3.29
N TRP A 27 7.23 10.92 3.59
CA TRP A 27 6.54 11.77 2.61
C TRP A 27 7.44 12.92 2.17
N PHE A 28 8.11 13.59 3.11
CA PHE A 28 9.09 14.62 2.79
C PHE A 28 10.22 14.10 1.88
N LEU A 29 10.78 12.93 2.20
CA LEU A 29 11.83 12.30 1.38
C LEU A 29 11.34 11.97 -0.03
N VAL A 30 10.11 11.44 -0.18
CA VAL A 30 9.55 11.09 -1.49
C VAL A 30 9.18 12.32 -2.31
N THR A 31 8.52 13.30 -1.70
CA THR A 31 7.91 14.43 -2.41
C THR A 31 8.87 15.60 -2.62
N ILE A 32 9.76 15.86 -1.66
CA ILE A 32 10.67 17.01 -1.71
C ILE A 32 12.05 16.59 -2.21
N VAL A 33 12.61 15.51 -1.66
CA VAL A 33 13.97 15.05 -2.00
C VAL A 33 13.96 14.17 -3.25
N GLY A 34 12.81 13.63 -3.65
CA GLY A 34 12.72 12.62 -4.72
C GLY A 34 13.38 11.29 -4.34
N MET A 35 13.70 11.11 -3.05
CA MET A 35 14.33 9.91 -2.54
C MET A 35 13.26 8.85 -2.34
N SER A 36 13.48 7.68 -2.94
CA SER A 36 12.57 6.55 -2.76
C SER A 36 12.52 6.21 -1.26
N ALA A 37 11.33 6.28 -0.66
CA ALA A 37 11.10 5.88 0.74
C ALA A 37 10.14 4.71 0.79
N LEU A 38 10.31 3.87 1.81
CA LEU A 38 9.35 2.81 2.09
C LEU A 38 8.13 3.42 2.80
N PRO A 39 6.90 3.16 2.32
CA PRO A 39 5.70 3.56 3.03
C PRO A 39 5.68 2.83 4.37
N SER A 40 5.08 3.45 5.37
CA SER A 40 4.95 2.86 6.71
C SER A 40 3.92 1.73 6.70
N LYS A 41 2.83 1.90 5.94
CA LYS A 41 1.78 0.89 5.76
C LYS A 41 1.09 1.05 4.39
N ILE A 42 0.46 -0.01 3.94
CA ILE A 42 -0.39 -0.01 2.74
C ILE A 42 -1.80 -0.35 3.16
N GLU A 43 -2.72 0.54 2.83
CA GLU A 43 -4.13 0.41 3.16
C GLU A 43 -4.93 0.22 1.88
N PHE A 44 -5.89 -0.69 1.94
CA PHE A 44 -6.85 -0.95 0.89
C PHE A 44 -8.21 -0.48 1.37
N TYR A 45 -8.78 0.46 0.64
CA TYR A 45 -10.09 1.04 0.90
C TYR A 45 -11.08 0.54 -0.15
N GLU A 46 -12.31 0.24 0.23
CA GLU A 46 -13.36 -0.06 -0.74
C GLU A 46 -13.86 1.23 -1.40
N LYS A 47 -13.84 1.31 -2.74
CA LYS A 47 -14.22 2.53 -3.49
C LYS A 47 -15.65 3.01 -3.22
N LYS A 48 -16.57 2.07 -2.97
CA LYS A 48 -18.00 2.38 -2.83
C LYS A 48 -18.37 2.93 -1.46
N THR A 49 -17.69 2.48 -0.40
CA THR A 49 -18.04 2.80 0.99
C THR A 49 -16.99 3.65 1.68
N GLY A 50 -15.79 3.76 1.11
CA GLY A 50 -14.64 4.42 1.76
C GLY A 50 -14.14 3.69 3.01
N LYS A 51 -14.65 2.48 3.29
CA LYS A 51 -14.24 1.70 4.46
C LYS A 51 -12.89 1.05 4.22
N LEU A 52 -12.06 1.02 5.26
CA LEU A 52 -10.78 0.30 5.25
C LEU A 52 -11.07 -1.20 5.23
N ALA A 53 -10.72 -1.85 4.12
CA ALA A 53 -10.91 -3.29 3.91
C ALA A 53 -9.75 -4.09 4.49
N ALA A 54 -8.52 -3.61 4.31
CA ALA A 54 -7.32 -4.24 4.83
C ALA A 54 -6.17 -3.25 4.99
N SER A 55 -5.31 -3.48 5.99
CA SER A 55 -4.06 -2.75 6.19
C SER A 55 -2.91 -3.73 6.34
N PHE A 56 -1.83 -3.51 5.60
CA PHE A 56 -0.63 -4.34 5.65
C PHE A 56 0.55 -3.49 6.10
N THR A 57 1.22 -3.95 7.15
CA THR A 57 2.46 -3.35 7.68
C THR A 57 3.69 -4.18 7.34
N ASP A 58 3.52 -5.34 6.71
CA ASP A 58 4.61 -6.25 6.37
C ASP A 58 5.61 -5.62 5.38
N GLU A 59 6.90 -5.72 5.68
CA GLU A 59 7.95 -5.18 4.83
C GLU A 59 7.97 -5.78 3.42
N ALA A 60 7.75 -7.09 3.30
CA ALA A 60 7.67 -7.78 2.01
C ALA A 60 6.54 -7.23 1.13
N THR A 61 5.36 -7.01 1.71
CA THR A 61 4.19 -6.45 1.03
C THR A 61 4.45 -4.99 0.64
N ARG A 62 5.06 -4.20 1.53
CA ARG A 62 5.42 -2.80 1.27
C ARG A 62 6.40 -2.66 0.10
N LYS A 63 7.48 -3.46 0.10
CA LYS A 63 8.49 -3.51 -0.98
C LYS A 63 7.88 -3.89 -2.32
N LYS A 64 7.05 -4.94 -2.37
CA LYS A 64 6.35 -5.39 -3.59
C LYS A 64 5.52 -4.29 -4.23
N TYR A 65 4.78 -3.52 -3.43
CA TYR A 65 3.85 -2.50 -3.95
C TYR A 65 4.51 -1.17 -4.32
N VAL A 66 5.70 -0.87 -3.79
CA VAL A 66 6.50 0.29 -4.20
C VAL A 66 7.59 -0.04 -5.21
N GLY A 67 7.58 -1.26 -5.75
CA GLY A 67 8.51 -1.67 -6.81
C GLY A 67 9.96 -1.76 -6.36
N ARG A 68 10.21 -1.92 -5.05
CA ARG A 68 11.55 -2.19 -4.51
C ARG A 68 11.74 -3.70 -4.45
N TYR A 69 12.32 -4.28 -5.50
CA TYR A 69 12.79 -5.67 -5.55
C TYR A 69 14.29 -5.73 -5.26
#